data_AF-A0A166XFL7-F1
#
_entry.id   AF-A0A166XFL7-F1
#
_cell.length_a   1.000
_cell.length_b   1.000
_cell.length_c   1.000
_cell.angle_alpha   90.00
_cell.angle_beta   90.00
_cell.angle_gamma   90.00
#
_symmetry.space_group_name_H-M   'P 1'
#
loop_
_entity.id
_entity.type
_entity.pdbx_description
1 polymer ?
#
loop_
_entity_poly.entity_id
_entity_poly.type
_entity_poly.pdbx_seq_one_letter_code
_entity_poly.pdbx_strand_id
1 'polypeptide(L)'
;MPTGKAAKSLSDFTKVFDFKGAFVLILVLALWMFILGTAGNVLAWTSPFVLLASALLPCMVYLLVRVELGAVQPILPPLLAKFPYRNIVINAFFFSMINYIVMYNTTFFFQSVLVESPSLASTRLVIPSIAFTLVSAVSGAAIARLGTPKPTLWLSQILLCGGVACLVPMPSLLPTLQAPGILYSFCLALPILGVGMMAPSALLFLLGMSNSDNHATMNSGFIMMRSLGGITATSISTTIVQNVFHQIMRRHMVSPEAREVCITTAKDDSPSASKIYADAEIANYQNKVEY
;
A
#
# COMPACT_ATOMS: atom_id res chain seq x y z
N MET A 1 -3.43 19.45 46.98
CA MET A 1 -3.74 20.10 45.69
C MET A 1 -2.49 20.04 44.82
N PRO A 2 -2.52 19.42 43.63
CA PRO A 2 -1.35 19.40 42.76
C PRO A 2 -1.17 20.79 42.12
N THR A 3 0.02 21.34 42.30
CA THR A 3 0.45 22.64 41.79
C THR A 3 0.50 22.61 40.25
N GLY A 4 -0.02 23.69 39.65
CA GLY A 4 -0.18 23.84 38.21
C GLY A 4 1.14 23.71 37.46
N LYS A 5 1.15 22.83 36.44
CA LYS A 5 2.21 22.79 35.43
C LYS A 5 2.19 24.12 34.70
N ALA A 6 3.20 24.96 34.92
CA ALA A 6 3.42 26.18 34.15
C ALA A 6 3.41 25.83 32.66
N ALA A 7 2.54 26.49 31.90
CA ALA A 7 2.46 26.33 30.45
C ALA A 7 3.82 26.73 29.85
N LYS A 8 4.54 25.75 29.28
CA LYS A 8 5.78 26.01 28.54
C LYS A 8 5.49 27.03 27.44
N SER A 9 6.22 28.14 27.43
CA SER A 9 6.10 29.22 26.44
C SER A 9 6.33 28.69 25.03
N LEU A 10 5.63 29.23 24.03
CA LEU A 10 5.79 28.87 22.61
C LEU A 10 7.25 29.03 22.13
N SER A 11 8.02 29.93 22.75
CA SER A 11 9.46 30.11 22.49
C SER A 11 10.33 28.93 22.97
N ASP A 12 9.94 28.24 24.04
CA ASP A 12 10.62 27.02 24.49
C ASP A 12 10.29 25.85 23.57
N PHE A 13 9.07 25.82 23.02
CA PHE A 13 8.68 24.81 22.04
C PHE A 13 9.54 24.89 20.76
N THR A 14 9.85 26.11 20.31
CA THR A 14 10.71 26.32 19.13
C THR A 14 12.18 25.94 19.34
N LYS A 15 12.65 25.89 20.59
CA LYS A 15 14.01 25.42 20.92
C LYS A 15 14.08 23.90 21.09
N VAL A 16 12.93 23.26 21.33
CA VAL A 16 12.83 21.81 21.56
C VAL A 16 12.53 21.06 20.26
N PHE A 17 11.81 21.67 19.32
CA PHE A 17 11.41 21.02 18.06
C PHE A 17 12.38 21.27 16.90
N ASP A 18 12.83 20.22 16.21
CA ASP A 18 13.72 20.32 15.06
C ASP A 18 12.97 20.69 13.76
N PHE A 19 12.76 21.98 13.52
CA PHE A 19 12.14 22.48 12.29
C PHE A 19 12.92 22.14 11.03
N LYS A 20 14.25 22.03 11.11
CA LYS A 20 15.10 21.76 9.95
C LYS A 20 14.96 20.31 9.52
N GLY A 21 15.04 19.38 10.46
CA GLY A 21 14.79 17.95 10.21
C GLY A 21 13.38 17.72 9.65
N ALA A 22 12.36 18.35 10.26
CA ALA A 22 10.98 18.24 9.79
C ALA A 22 10.80 18.73 8.34
N PHE A 23 11.39 19.88 7.99
CA PHE A 23 11.27 20.43 6.64
C PHE A 23 11.94 19.55 5.59
N VAL A 24 13.15 19.05 5.87
CA VAL A 24 13.86 18.15 4.96
C VAL A 24 13.11 16.82 4.82
N LEU A 25 12.54 16.29 5.91
CA LEU A 25 11.73 15.08 5.87
C LEU A 25 10.51 15.25 4.98
N ILE A 26 9.76 16.35 5.11
CA ILE A 26 8.60 16.64 4.26
C ILE A 26 9.01 16.70 2.79
N LEU A 27 10.14 17.33 2.46
CA LEU A 27 10.64 17.41 1.09
C LEU A 27 11.00 16.03 0.52
N VAL A 28 11.66 15.18 1.31
CA VAL A 28 11.99 13.79 0.93
C VAL A 28 10.71 12.99 0.67
N LEU A 29 9.72 13.09 1.56
CA LEU A 29 8.42 12.41 1.41
C LEU A 29 7.66 12.91 0.18
N ALA A 30 7.67 14.23 -0.08
CA ALA A 30 7.03 14.81 -1.26
C ALA A 30 7.68 14.32 -2.56
N LEU A 31 9.02 14.28 -2.62
CA LEU A 31 9.75 13.71 -3.76
C LEU A 31 9.46 12.21 -3.93
N TRP A 32 9.43 11.45 -2.84
CA TRP A 32 9.08 10.02 -2.85
C TRP A 32 7.69 9.80 -3.44
N MET A 33 6.69 10.55 -2.96
CA MET A 33 5.32 10.49 -3.48
C MET A 33 5.22 10.94 -4.94
N PHE A 34 5.95 11.99 -5.32
CA PHE A 34 5.96 12.48 -6.70
C PHE A 34 6.50 11.43 -7.68
N ILE A 35 7.65 10.81 -7.36
CA ILE A 35 8.25 9.78 -8.20
C ILE A 35 7.28 8.61 -8.34
N LEU A 36 6.78 8.09 -7.22
CA LEU A 36 5.91 6.91 -7.25
C LEU A 36 4.55 7.16 -7.92
N GLY A 37 3.98 8.36 -7.74
CA GLY A 37 2.67 8.70 -8.32
C GLY A 37 2.73 9.03 -9.82
N THR A 38 3.86 9.59 -10.30
CA THR A 38 3.98 10.04 -11.70
C THR A 38 4.70 9.05 -12.60
N ALA A 39 5.69 8.33 -12.08
CA ALA A 39 6.55 7.47 -12.89
C ALA A 39 5.79 6.23 -13.41
N GLY A 40 5.83 6.04 -14.73
CA GLY A 40 5.24 4.89 -15.39
C GLY A 40 3.72 4.90 -15.50
N ASN A 41 3.07 5.97 -15.01
CA ASN A 41 1.64 6.20 -15.14
C ASN A 41 1.40 7.45 -16.01
N VAL A 42 1.66 8.64 -15.48
CA VAL A 42 1.45 9.92 -16.18
C VAL A 42 2.65 10.30 -17.03
N LEU A 43 3.85 10.08 -16.51
CA LEU A 43 5.12 10.37 -17.18
C LEU A 43 5.84 9.07 -17.49
N ALA A 44 6.43 8.98 -18.68
CA ALA A 44 7.35 7.89 -19.00
C ALA A 44 8.50 7.88 -17.98
N TRP A 45 9.00 6.69 -17.63
CA TRP A 45 10.16 6.52 -16.76
C TRP A 45 11.40 7.30 -17.24
N THR A 46 11.48 7.58 -18.54
CA THR A 46 12.56 8.33 -19.20
C THR A 46 12.36 9.84 -19.21
N SER A 47 11.25 10.36 -18.68
CA SER A 47 11.01 11.80 -18.62
C SER A 47 12.11 12.50 -17.80
N PRO A 48 12.67 13.63 -18.27
CA PRO A 48 13.70 14.38 -17.53
C PRO A 48 13.30 14.72 -16.10
N PHE A 49 12.01 14.98 -15.84
CA PHE A 49 11.50 15.29 -14.50
C PHE A 49 11.57 14.09 -13.54
N VAL A 50 11.26 12.88 -14.02
CA VAL A 50 11.32 11.65 -13.21
C VAL A 50 12.77 11.27 -12.95
N LEU A 51 13.65 11.42 -13.94
CA LEU A 51 15.09 11.19 -13.80
C LEU A 51 15.73 12.19 -12.82
N LEU A 52 15.39 13.48 -12.93
CA LEU A 52 15.87 14.51 -12.00
C LEU A 52 15.38 14.24 -10.57
N ALA A 53 14.10 13.93 -10.40
CA ALA A 53 13.54 13.64 -9.08
C ALA A 53 14.16 12.37 -8.46
N SER A 54 14.35 11.32 -9.25
CA SER A 54 14.97 10.08 -8.79
C SER A 54 16.47 10.25 -8.46
N ALA A 55 17.19 11.11 -9.17
CA ALA A 55 18.57 11.47 -8.84
C ALA A 55 18.66 12.39 -7.60
N LEU A 56 17.69 13.28 -7.40
CA LEU A 56 17.65 14.21 -6.27
C LEU A 56 17.26 13.52 -4.95
N LEU A 57 16.42 12.50 -5.01
CA LEU A 57 15.96 11.74 -3.85
C LEU A 57 17.09 11.21 -2.96
N PRO A 58 18.11 10.45 -3.45
CA PRO A 58 19.20 9.97 -2.61
C PRO A 58 20.04 11.12 -2.01
N CYS A 59 20.20 12.24 -2.73
CA CYS A 59 20.88 13.43 -2.20
C CYS A 59 20.10 14.03 -1.02
N MET A 60 18.77 14.12 -1.14
CA MET A 60 17.91 14.63 -0.06
C MET A 60 17.82 13.69 1.13
N VAL A 61 17.82 12.37 0.89
CA VAL A 61 17.91 11.36 1.96
C VAL A 61 19.26 11.45 2.67
N TYR A 62 20.36 11.63 1.95
CA TYR A 62 21.68 11.85 2.55
C TYR A 62 21.71 13.13 3.40
N LEU A 63 21.13 14.22 2.89
CA LEU A 63 21.00 15.47 3.65
C LEU A 63 20.17 15.28 4.92
N LEU A 64 19.05 14.55 4.83
CA LEU A 64 18.21 14.22 5.98
C LEU A 64 19.01 13.48 7.05
N VAL A 65 19.77 12.44 6.67
CA VAL A 65 20.61 11.69 7.60
C VAL A 65 21.65 12.59 8.26
N ARG A 66 22.27 13.51 7.52
CA ARG A 66 23.27 14.45 8.06
C ARG A 66 22.65 15.46 9.03
N VAL A 67 21.45 15.95 8.74
CA VAL A 67 20.71 16.88 9.61
C VAL A 67 20.28 16.18 10.90
N GLU A 68 19.70 14.98 10.79
CA GLU A 68 19.25 14.19 11.94
C GLU A 68 20.41 13.74 12.85
N LEU A 69 21.57 13.41 12.29
CA LEU A 69 22.77 13.07 13.09
C LEU A 69 23.31 14.25 13.91
N GLY A 70 23.01 15.49 13.52
CA GLY A 70 23.42 16.69 14.23
C GLY A 70 22.36 17.29 15.16
N ALA A 71 21.15 16.72 15.19
CA ALA A 71 20.03 17.25 15.95
C ALA A 71 20.08 16.83 17.43
N VAL A 72 19.72 17.76 18.32
CA VAL A 72 19.66 17.52 19.78
C VAL A 72 18.46 16.64 20.16
N GLN A 73 17.36 16.75 19.40
CA GLN A 73 16.19 15.87 19.48
C GLN A 73 15.79 15.44 18.06
N PRO A 74 16.41 14.38 17.52
CA PRO A 74 16.12 13.93 16.18
C PRO A 74 14.65 13.47 16.07
N ILE A 75 13.98 13.89 15.00
CA ILE A 75 12.59 13.49 14.68
C ILE A 75 12.56 12.05 14.18
N LEU A 76 13.71 11.58 13.69
CA LEU A 76 13.96 10.24 13.21
C LEU A 76 14.86 9.44 14.18
N PRO A 77 14.61 9.45 15.52
CA PRO A 77 15.67 9.53 16.51
C PRO A 77 16.70 8.40 16.54
N PRO A 78 16.37 7.17 16.09
CA PRO A 78 17.40 6.26 15.57
C PRO A 78 16.82 5.21 14.61
N LEU A 79 15.94 5.60 13.68
CA LEU A 79 15.18 4.70 12.78
C LEU A 79 16.04 3.69 11.99
N LEU A 80 17.34 3.97 11.83
CA LEU A 80 18.30 3.12 11.10
C LEU A 80 19.49 2.62 11.94
N ALA A 81 19.69 3.12 13.16
CA ALA A 81 20.99 3.01 13.83
C ALA A 81 21.08 1.91 14.90
N LYS A 82 20.04 1.67 15.70
CA LYS A 82 20.10 0.67 16.78
C LYS A 82 19.28 -0.58 16.48
N PHE A 83 19.96 -1.72 16.44
CA PHE A 83 19.32 -3.03 16.58
C PHE A 83 18.78 -3.16 18.00
N PRO A 84 17.58 -3.73 18.25
CA PRO A 84 16.64 -4.38 17.32
C PRO A 84 15.56 -3.47 16.68
N TYR A 85 15.48 -2.18 17.06
CA TYR A 85 14.45 -1.24 16.60
C TYR A 85 14.34 -1.16 15.06
N ARG A 86 15.48 -1.03 14.38
CA ARG A 86 15.55 -0.98 12.91
C ARG A 86 14.81 -2.14 12.24
N ASN A 87 14.97 -3.36 12.75
CA ASN A 87 14.39 -4.56 12.13
C ASN A 87 12.86 -4.52 12.14
N ILE A 88 12.28 -4.06 13.24
CA ILE A 88 10.82 -4.00 13.42
C ILE A 88 10.22 -2.95 12.52
N VAL A 89 10.88 -1.80 12.39
CA VAL A 89 10.44 -0.73 11.52
C VAL A 89 10.51 -1.15 10.06
N ILE A 90 11.63 -1.75 9.63
CA ILE A 90 11.76 -2.27 8.25
C ILE A 90 10.68 -3.34 8.01
N ASN A 91 10.44 -4.23 8.97
CA ASN A 91 9.37 -5.21 8.85
C ASN A 91 8.00 -4.52 8.74
N ALA A 92 7.73 -3.49 9.53
CA ALA A 92 6.49 -2.70 9.46
C ALA A 92 6.25 -2.06 8.09
N PHE A 93 7.33 -1.59 7.43
CA PHE A 93 7.27 -1.07 6.07
C PHE A 93 6.85 -2.16 5.06
N PHE A 94 7.56 -3.29 5.02
CA PHE A 94 7.25 -4.38 4.08
C PHE A 94 5.89 -4.98 4.31
N PHE A 95 5.52 -5.14 5.57
CA PHE A 95 4.24 -5.70 5.93
C PHE A 95 3.06 -4.80 5.56
N SER A 96 3.22 -3.49 5.78
CA SER A 96 2.26 -2.51 5.28
C SER A 96 2.17 -2.60 3.76
N MET A 97 3.31 -2.66 3.08
CA MET A 97 3.35 -2.80 1.62
C MET A 97 2.57 -4.02 1.14
N ILE A 98 2.83 -5.21 1.70
CA ILE A 98 2.11 -6.44 1.34
C ILE A 98 0.60 -6.29 1.59
N ASN A 99 0.21 -5.76 2.75
CA ASN A 99 -1.20 -5.56 3.08
C ASN A 99 -1.92 -4.67 2.06
N TYR A 100 -1.33 -3.53 1.70
CA TYR A 100 -1.93 -2.61 0.73
C TYR A 100 -1.94 -3.17 -0.70
N ILE A 101 -0.91 -3.93 -1.10
CA ILE A 101 -0.90 -4.64 -2.39
C ILE A 101 -2.04 -5.65 -2.43
N VAL A 102 -2.19 -6.49 -1.40
CA VAL A 102 -3.25 -7.50 -1.34
C VAL A 102 -4.62 -6.83 -1.38
N MET A 103 -4.85 -5.80 -0.57
CA MET A 103 -6.14 -5.11 -0.50
C MET A 103 -6.51 -4.45 -1.85
N TYR A 104 -5.57 -3.74 -2.47
CA TYR A 104 -5.79 -3.11 -3.78
C TYR A 104 -6.11 -4.16 -4.85
N ASN A 105 -5.28 -5.19 -4.99
CA ASN A 105 -5.48 -6.21 -6.02
C ASN A 105 -6.75 -7.04 -5.79
N THR A 106 -7.15 -7.26 -4.54
CA THR A 106 -8.41 -7.93 -4.21
C THR A 106 -9.61 -7.10 -4.65
N THR A 107 -9.63 -5.80 -4.33
CA THR A 107 -10.71 -4.91 -4.79
C THR A 107 -10.79 -4.88 -6.31
N PHE A 108 -9.64 -4.81 -6.97
CA PHE A 108 -9.55 -4.80 -8.42
C PHE A 108 -10.03 -6.13 -9.02
N PHE A 109 -9.70 -7.27 -8.41
CA PHE A 109 -10.14 -8.58 -8.86
C PHE A 109 -11.67 -8.75 -8.79
N PHE A 110 -12.32 -8.32 -7.70
CA PHE A 110 -13.79 -8.38 -7.60
C PHE A 110 -14.47 -7.50 -8.66
N GLN A 111 -13.91 -6.33 -8.95
CA GLN A 111 -14.48 -5.42 -9.94
C GLN A 111 -14.23 -5.88 -11.38
N SER A 112 -13.06 -6.44 -11.67
CA SER A 112 -12.65 -6.78 -13.05
C SER A 112 -13.00 -8.20 -13.47
N VAL A 113 -12.89 -9.18 -12.57
CA VAL A 113 -13.08 -10.61 -12.90
C VAL A 113 -14.47 -11.10 -12.52
N LEU A 114 -14.96 -10.74 -11.33
CA LEU A 114 -16.32 -11.11 -10.93
C LEU A 114 -17.39 -10.16 -11.48
N VAL A 115 -16.97 -9.05 -12.12
CA VAL A 115 -17.85 -8.01 -12.68
C VAL A 115 -18.87 -7.53 -11.64
N GLU A 116 -18.47 -7.54 -10.37
CA GLU A 116 -19.33 -7.09 -9.28
C GLU A 116 -19.28 -5.56 -9.18
N SER A 117 -20.43 -4.96 -8.88
CA SER A 117 -20.48 -3.53 -8.59
C SER A 117 -19.50 -3.17 -7.46
N PRO A 118 -18.85 -1.99 -7.50
CA PRO A 118 -17.89 -1.57 -6.46
C PRO A 118 -18.48 -1.59 -5.04
N SER A 119 -19.80 -1.39 -4.90
CA SER A 119 -20.52 -1.49 -3.63
C SER A 119 -20.51 -2.91 -3.08
N LEU A 120 -20.84 -3.92 -3.90
CA LEU A 120 -20.83 -5.32 -3.47
C LEU A 120 -19.42 -5.83 -3.15
N ALA A 121 -18.44 -5.48 -3.98
CA ALA A 121 -17.02 -5.81 -3.75
C ALA A 121 -16.53 -5.27 -2.40
N SER A 122 -16.88 -4.02 -2.08
CA SER A 122 -16.54 -3.40 -0.80
C SER A 122 -17.30 -4.04 0.37
N THR A 123 -18.54 -4.48 0.16
CA THR A 123 -19.35 -5.15 1.19
C THR A 123 -18.72 -6.50 1.58
N ARG A 124 -18.13 -7.22 0.63
CA ARG A 124 -17.39 -8.46 0.92
C ARG A 124 -16.12 -8.24 1.74
N LEU A 125 -15.52 -7.06 1.67
CA LEU A 125 -14.36 -6.69 2.50
C LEU A 125 -14.72 -6.36 3.96
N VAL A 126 -16.01 -6.22 4.28
CA VAL A 126 -16.47 -6.03 5.67
C VAL A 126 -16.15 -7.27 6.51
N ILE A 127 -16.36 -8.47 5.97
CA ILE A 127 -16.10 -9.73 6.69
C ILE A 127 -14.62 -9.85 7.09
N PRO A 128 -13.65 -9.69 6.17
CA PRO A 128 -12.24 -9.63 6.54
C PRO A 128 -11.87 -8.49 7.49
N SER A 129 -12.55 -7.33 7.41
CA SER A 129 -12.28 -6.20 8.32
C SER A 129 -12.71 -6.51 9.78
N ILE A 130 -13.83 -7.23 9.94
CA ILE A 130 -14.27 -7.71 11.25
C ILE A 130 -13.29 -8.77 11.77
N ALA A 131 -12.88 -9.71 10.92
CA ALA A 131 -11.91 -10.74 11.28
C ALA A 131 -10.56 -10.12 11.69
N PHE A 132 -10.07 -9.13 10.95
CA PHE A 132 -8.89 -8.34 11.27
C PHE A 132 -8.99 -7.72 12.68
N THR A 133 -10.12 -7.09 12.98
CA THR A 133 -10.34 -6.41 14.27
C THR A 133 -10.37 -7.42 15.42
N LEU A 134 -11.09 -8.53 15.27
CA LEU A 134 -11.15 -9.60 16.25
C LEU A 134 -9.76 -10.20 16.51
N VAL A 135 -9.01 -10.51 15.45
CA VAL A 135 -7.68 -11.09 15.58
C VAL A 135 -6.67 -10.08 16.16
N SER A 136 -6.79 -8.80 15.84
CA SER A 136 -6.00 -7.75 16.49
C SER A 136 -6.29 -7.66 17.99
N ALA A 137 -7.56 -7.76 18.40
CA ALA A 137 -7.93 -7.75 19.81
C ALA A 137 -7.43 -9.00 20.56
N VAL A 138 -7.64 -10.18 19.97
CA VAL A 138 -7.20 -11.47 20.54
C VAL A 138 -5.68 -11.53 20.64
N SER A 139 -4.95 -11.07 19.62
CA SER A 139 -3.49 -11.03 19.65
C SER A 139 -2.97 -10.06 20.71
N GLY A 140 -3.58 -8.89 20.87
CA GLY A 140 -3.25 -7.96 21.96
C GLY A 140 -3.45 -8.59 23.35
N ALA A 141 -4.60 -9.26 23.57
CA ALA A 141 -4.89 -9.96 24.82
C ALA A 141 -3.96 -11.16 25.05
N ALA A 142 -3.61 -11.90 23.99
CA ALA A 142 -2.67 -13.01 24.07
C ALA A 142 -1.28 -12.52 24.51
N ILE A 143 -0.79 -11.41 23.96
CA ILE A 143 0.51 -10.83 24.35
C ILE A 143 0.48 -10.39 25.80
N ALA A 144 -0.62 -9.80 26.27
CA ALA A 144 -0.78 -9.41 27.68
C ALA A 144 -0.67 -10.61 28.64
N ARG A 145 -1.11 -11.81 28.23
CA ARG A 145 -0.99 -13.04 29.01
C ARG A 145 0.39 -13.71 28.88
N LEU A 146 0.95 -13.73 27.67
CA LEU A 146 2.23 -14.37 27.35
C LEU A 146 3.44 -13.56 27.83
N GLY A 147 3.27 -12.26 28.09
CA GLY A 147 4.35 -11.34 28.49
C GLY A 147 5.40 -11.11 27.40
N THR A 148 5.27 -11.74 26.23
CA THR A 148 6.23 -11.62 25.12
C THR A 148 5.51 -11.54 23.77
N PRO A 149 5.87 -10.60 22.88
CA PRO A 149 5.25 -10.45 21.55
C PRO A 149 5.91 -11.31 20.46
N LYS A 150 7.04 -11.97 20.75
CA LYS A 150 7.80 -12.79 19.79
C LYS A 150 6.98 -13.89 19.11
N PRO A 151 6.24 -14.78 19.82
CA PRO A 151 5.52 -15.88 19.17
C PRO A 151 4.41 -15.37 18.23
N THR A 152 3.71 -14.32 18.62
CA THR A 152 2.67 -13.69 17.81
C THR A 152 3.24 -13.07 16.53
N LEU A 153 4.43 -12.45 16.60
CA LEU A 153 5.14 -11.94 15.42
C LEU A 153 5.53 -13.06 14.44
N TRP A 154 6.11 -14.16 14.94
CA TRP A 154 6.47 -15.30 14.09
C TRP A 154 5.25 -15.91 13.41
N LEU A 155 4.17 -16.12 14.17
CA LEU A 155 2.93 -16.67 13.62
C LEU A 155 2.31 -15.73 12.58
N SER A 156 2.35 -14.41 12.80
CA SER A 156 1.87 -13.42 11.82
C SER A 156 2.62 -13.49 10.49
N GLN A 157 3.95 -13.70 10.53
CA GLN A 157 4.77 -13.79 9.33
C GLN A 157 4.46 -15.07 8.54
N ILE A 158 4.27 -16.20 9.23
CA ILE A 158 3.91 -17.49 8.61
C ILE A 158 2.54 -17.39 7.95
N LEU A 159 1.55 -16.81 8.64
CA LEU A 159 0.20 -16.62 8.09
C LEU A 159 0.20 -15.72 6.86
N LEU A 160 0.96 -14.61 6.90
CA LEU A 160 1.08 -13.70 5.78
C LEU A 160 1.74 -14.37 4.57
N CYS A 161 2.90 -15.01 4.78
CA CYS A 161 3.61 -15.70 3.71
C CYS A 161 2.78 -16.85 3.11
N GLY A 162 2.16 -17.67 3.97
CA GLY A 162 1.31 -18.78 3.54
C GLY A 162 0.06 -18.30 2.80
N GLY A 163 -0.56 -17.22 3.27
CA GLY A 163 -1.72 -16.60 2.63
C GLY A 163 -1.39 -16.03 1.25
N VAL A 164 -0.31 -15.26 1.14
CA VAL A 164 0.16 -14.71 -0.15
C VAL A 164 0.55 -15.84 -1.10
N ALA A 165 1.25 -16.87 -0.61
CA ALA A 165 1.59 -18.04 -1.42
C ALA A 165 0.35 -18.80 -1.94
N CYS A 166 -0.76 -18.82 -1.19
CA CYS A 166 -2.03 -19.36 -1.69
C CYS A 166 -2.66 -18.43 -2.75
N LEU A 167 -2.57 -17.11 -2.58
CA LEU A 167 -3.22 -16.15 -3.49
C LEU A 167 -2.56 -16.05 -4.86
N VAL A 168 -1.23 -16.23 -4.96
CA VAL A 168 -0.50 -16.15 -6.23
C VAL A 168 -0.99 -17.12 -7.31
N PRO A 169 -1.20 -18.43 -7.04
CA PRO A 169 -1.69 -19.39 -8.04
C PRO A 169 -3.21 -19.36 -8.25
N MET A 170 -3.98 -18.66 -7.40
CA MET A 170 -5.44 -18.67 -7.49
C MET A 170 -6.00 -18.23 -8.85
N PRO A 171 -5.51 -17.14 -9.49
CA PRO A 171 -6.02 -16.73 -10.80
C PRO A 171 -5.88 -17.81 -11.88
N SER A 172 -4.82 -18.62 -11.85
CA SER A 172 -4.62 -19.74 -12.79
C SER A 172 -5.43 -20.99 -12.45
N LEU A 173 -5.80 -21.17 -11.17
CA LEU A 173 -6.55 -22.35 -10.70
C LEU A 173 -8.07 -22.12 -10.70
N LEU A 174 -8.51 -20.86 -10.75
CA LEU A 174 -9.92 -20.47 -10.73
C LEU A 174 -10.78 -21.12 -11.82
N PRO A 175 -10.33 -21.27 -13.08
CA PRO A 175 -11.12 -21.93 -14.12
C PRO A 175 -11.29 -23.44 -13.88
N THR A 176 -10.36 -24.05 -13.14
CA THR A 176 -10.32 -25.51 -12.93
C THR A 176 -11.06 -25.98 -11.68
N LEU A 177 -11.31 -25.10 -10.72
CA LEU A 177 -11.92 -25.44 -9.43
C LEU A 177 -13.36 -24.92 -9.38
N GLN A 178 -14.34 -25.84 -9.48
CA GLN A 178 -15.78 -25.58 -9.35
C GLN A 178 -16.24 -25.07 -7.95
N ALA A 179 -15.30 -24.76 -7.04
CA ALA A 179 -15.57 -24.19 -5.71
C ALA A 179 -14.90 -22.81 -5.50
N PRO A 180 -15.22 -21.79 -6.32
CA PRO A 180 -14.43 -20.55 -6.39
C PRO A 180 -14.62 -19.61 -5.20
N GLY A 181 -15.80 -19.56 -4.57
CA GLY A 181 -16.12 -18.51 -3.57
C GLY A 181 -15.50 -18.72 -2.19
N ILE A 182 -15.62 -19.93 -1.63
CA ILE A 182 -15.19 -20.23 -0.24
C ILE A 182 -13.68 -20.35 -0.15
N LEU A 183 -13.05 -21.04 -1.10
CA LEU A 183 -11.60 -21.24 -1.11
C LEU A 183 -10.87 -19.91 -1.32
N TYR A 184 -11.38 -19.05 -2.23
CA TYR A 184 -10.87 -17.70 -2.41
C TYR A 184 -11.04 -16.85 -1.16
N SER A 185 -12.22 -16.88 -0.52
CA SER A 185 -12.46 -16.15 0.74
C SER A 185 -11.55 -16.61 1.87
N PHE A 186 -11.25 -17.91 1.94
CA PHE A 186 -10.33 -18.47 2.93
C PHE A 186 -8.88 -18.06 2.68
N CYS A 187 -8.41 -18.13 1.42
CA CYS A 187 -7.07 -17.67 1.07
C CYS A 187 -6.91 -16.16 1.17
N LEU A 188 -7.99 -15.39 1.03
CA LEU A 188 -8.01 -13.95 1.33
C LEU A 188 -7.97 -13.67 2.84
N ALA A 189 -8.64 -14.49 3.64
CA ALA A 189 -8.66 -14.32 5.10
C ALA A 189 -7.26 -14.52 5.72
N LEU A 190 -6.49 -15.51 5.26
CA LEU A 190 -5.16 -15.85 5.82
C LEU A 190 -4.18 -14.67 5.91
N PRO A 191 -3.91 -13.90 4.83
CA PRO A 191 -3.09 -12.69 4.91
C PRO A 191 -3.66 -11.67 5.88
N ILE A 192 -4.97 -11.44 5.85
CA ILE A 192 -5.66 -10.41 6.64
C ILE A 192 -5.57 -10.72 8.14
N LEU A 193 -5.68 -12.00 8.52
CA LEU A 193 -5.44 -12.48 9.88
C LEU A 193 -3.98 -12.24 10.29
N GLY A 194 -3.02 -12.56 9.41
CA GLY A 194 -1.61 -12.24 9.63
C GLY A 194 -1.40 -10.75 9.92
N VAL A 195 -2.04 -9.88 9.12
CA VAL A 195 -1.99 -8.42 9.30
C VAL A 195 -2.60 -7.95 10.61
N GLY A 196 -3.74 -8.52 11.00
CA GLY A 196 -4.39 -8.24 12.27
C GLY A 196 -3.50 -8.59 13.47
N MET A 197 -2.73 -9.67 13.39
CA MET A 197 -1.84 -10.08 14.48
C MET A 197 -0.60 -9.20 14.58
N MET A 198 -0.01 -8.80 13.46
CA MET A 198 1.26 -8.07 13.49
C MET A 198 1.10 -6.64 14.03
N ALA A 199 0.03 -5.93 13.68
CA ALA A 199 -0.14 -4.52 14.05
C ALA A 199 0.01 -4.26 15.56
N PRO A 200 -0.74 -4.92 16.47
CA PRO A 200 -0.55 -4.76 17.90
C PRO A 200 0.77 -5.38 18.40
N SER A 201 1.22 -6.49 17.80
CA SER A 201 2.45 -7.17 18.21
C SER A 201 3.70 -6.32 18.00
N ALA A 202 3.81 -5.67 16.84
CA ALA A 202 4.93 -4.84 16.48
C ALA A 202 4.98 -3.57 17.34
N LEU A 203 3.82 -2.95 17.60
CA LEU A 203 3.67 -1.81 18.51
C LEU A 203 4.08 -2.18 19.94
N LEU A 204 3.55 -3.27 20.51
CA LEU A 204 3.89 -3.68 21.87
C LEU A 204 5.37 -4.06 22.01
N PHE A 205 5.94 -4.69 20.99
CA PHE A 205 7.38 -4.96 20.98
C PHE A 205 8.19 -3.67 20.92
N LEU A 206 7.77 -2.69 20.11
CA LEU A 206 8.36 -1.36 20.02
C LEU A 206 8.40 -0.67 21.39
N LEU A 207 7.23 -0.62 22.04
CA LEU A 207 7.06 0.02 23.33
C LEU A 207 7.91 -0.70 24.38
N GLY A 208 7.92 -2.03 24.41
CA GLY A 208 8.70 -2.82 25.37
C GLY A 208 10.22 -2.63 25.32
N MET A 209 10.79 -2.13 24.22
CA MET A 209 12.25 -1.87 24.14
C MET A 209 12.62 -0.40 24.36
N SER A 210 11.63 0.46 24.49
CA SER A 210 11.81 1.91 24.58
C SER A 210 11.58 2.41 26.00
N ASN A 211 12.40 3.36 26.45
CA ASN A 211 12.16 4.05 27.71
C ASN A 211 10.92 4.95 27.57
N SER A 212 10.24 5.21 28.69
CA SER A 212 9.00 6.02 28.78
C SER A 212 9.07 7.34 28.02
N ASP A 213 10.26 7.95 27.99
CA ASP A 213 10.48 9.28 27.43
C ASP A 213 10.53 9.29 25.89
N ASN A 214 10.78 8.15 25.26
CA ASN A 214 10.95 8.03 23.80
C ASN A 214 9.81 7.28 23.08
N HIS A 215 8.77 6.84 23.80
CA HIS A 215 7.65 6.10 23.20
C HIS A 215 6.97 6.87 22.07
N ALA A 216 6.72 8.17 22.27
CA ALA A 216 6.00 9.00 21.30
C ALA A 216 6.75 9.11 19.97
N THR A 217 8.06 9.39 20.03
CA THR A 217 8.89 9.56 18.83
C THR A 217 9.20 8.22 18.15
N MET A 218 9.33 7.14 18.92
CA MET A 218 9.50 5.80 18.33
C MET A 218 8.24 5.32 17.63
N ASN A 219 7.07 5.60 18.21
CA ASN A 219 5.77 5.28 17.63
C ASN A 219 5.49 6.11 16.37
N SER A 220 5.76 7.42 16.37
CA SER A 220 5.58 8.25 15.18
C SER A 220 6.46 7.77 14.02
N GLY A 221 7.71 7.42 14.29
CA GLY A 221 8.60 6.82 13.28
C GLY A 221 8.11 5.47 12.74
N PHE A 222 7.53 4.64 13.60
CA PHE A 222 6.91 3.38 13.20
C PHE A 222 5.69 3.59 12.28
N ILE A 223 4.80 4.50 12.65
CA ILE A 223 3.61 4.85 11.85
C ILE A 223 4.02 5.48 10.52
N MET A 224 5.05 6.33 10.51
CA MET A 224 5.60 6.92 9.30
C MET A 224 6.08 5.83 8.32
N MET A 225 6.89 4.88 8.77
CA MET A 225 7.37 3.79 7.91
C MET A 225 6.25 2.86 7.44
N ARG A 226 5.24 2.61 8.28
CA ARG A 226 4.02 1.90 7.87
C ARG A 226 3.28 2.64 6.75
N SER A 227 3.15 3.96 6.87
CA SER A 227 2.46 4.79 5.86
C SER A 227 3.22 4.83 4.54
N LEU A 228 4.55 4.96 4.60
CA LEU A 228 5.44 4.86 3.43
C LEU A 228 5.29 3.54 2.68
N GLY A 229 5.18 2.42 3.41
CA GLY A 229 4.93 1.11 2.81
C GLY A 229 3.61 1.06 2.03
N GLY A 230 2.55 1.68 2.55
CA GLY A 230 1.24 1.74 1.89
C GLY A 230 1.21 2.62 0.64
N ILE A 231 1.85 3.79 0.69
CA ILE A 231 2.01 4.68 -0.47
C ILE A 231 2.78 3.96 -1.58
N THR A 232 3.85 3.26 -1.22
CA THR A 232 4.68 2.53 -2.18
C THR A 232 3.91 1.37 -2.81
N ALA A 233 3.18 0.59 -2.02
CA ALA A 233 2.33 -0.50 -2.48
C ALA A 233 1.25 -0.08 -3.48
N THR A 234 0.50 0.96 -3.13
CA THR A 234 -0.60 1.47 -3.97
C THR A 234 -0.08 2.01 -5.29
N SER A 235 1.04 2.74 -5.26
CA SER A 235 1.68 3.26 -6.46
C SER A 235 2.17 2.15 -7.38
N ILE A 236 2.90 1.16 -6.85
CA ILE A 236 3.37 0.00 -7.63
C ILE A 236 2.19 -0.75 -8.26
N SER A 237 1.15 -1.03 -7.48
CA SER A 237 -0.01 -1.78 -7.95
C SER A 237 -0.78 -1.02 -9.05
N THR A 238 -0.95 0.29 -8.89
CA THR A 238 -1.60 1.16 -9.87
C THR A 238 -0.81 1.21 -11.18
N THR A 239 0.50 1.45 -11.09
CA THR A 239 1.39 1.51 -12.25
C THR A 239 1.44 0.19 -13.01
N ILE A 240 1.44 -0.97 -12.33
CA ILE A 240 1.40 -2.27 -12.99
C ILE A 240 0.08 -2.45 -13.75
N VAL A 241 -1.06 -2.24 -13.08
CA VAL A 241 -2.39 -2.42 -13.69
C VAL A 241 -2.56 -1.54 -14.92
N GLN A 242 -2.18 -0.26 -14.84
CA GLN A 242 -2.29 0.67 -15.96
C GLN A 242 -1.35 0.30 -17.11
N ASN A 243 -0.11 -0.08 -16.83
CA ASN A 243 0.83 -0.49 -17.90
C ASN A 243 0.35 -1.75 -18.62
N VAL A 244 -0.15 -2.75 -17.89
CA VAL A 244 -0.73 -3.96 -18.47
C VAL A 244 -1.97 -3.61 -19.29
N PHE A 245 -2.86 -2.78 -18.76
CA PHE A 245 -4.06 -2.33 -19.47
C PHE A 245 -3.71 -1.62 -20.79
N HIS A 246 -2.77 -0.67 -20.78
CA HIS A 246 -2.33 0.02 -22.00
C HIS A 246 -1.69 -0.94 -23.02
N GLN A 247 -0.95 -1.96 -22.57
CA GLN A 247 -0.40 -2.98 -23.46
C GLN A 247 -1.49 -3.86 -24.09
N ILE A 248 -2.49 -4.27 -23.30
CA ILE A 248 -3.62 -5.07 -23.79
C ILE A 248 -4.43 -4.26 -24.80
N MET A 249 -4.76 -3.01 -24.48
CA MET A 249 -5.49 -2.10 -25.39
C MET A 249 -4.72 -1.87 -26.69
N ARG A 250 -3.42 -1.62 -26.64
CA ARG A 250 -2.59 -1.49 -27.87
C ARG A 250 -2.58 -2.76 -28.71
N ARG A 251 -2.69 -3.95 -28.10
CA ARG A 251 -2.77 -5.22 -28.84
C ARG A 251 -4.17 -5.47 -29.44
N HIS A 252 -5.24 -5.05 -28.76
CA HIS A 252 -6.62 -5.32 -29.18
C HIS A 252 -7.21 -4.22 -30.09
N MET A 253 -6.84 -2.95 -29.91
CA MET A 253 -7.25 -1.84 -30.80
C MET A 253 -6.47 -1.80 -32.13
N VAL A 254 -5.53 -2.72 -32.33
CA VAL A 254 -4.84 -2.96 -33.60
C VAL A 254 -5.26 -4.33 -34.16
N SER A 255 -6.54 -4.71 -34.03
CA SER A 255 -7.11 -5.67 -34.97
C SER A 255 -7.38 -4.93 -36.30
N PRO A 256 -7.03 -5.52 -37.46
CA PRO A 256 -7.11 -4.83 -38.77
C PRO A 256 -8.49 -4.23 -39.09
N GLU A 257 -9.56 -4.79 -38.54
CA GLU A 257 -10.95 -4.38 -38.76
C GLU A 257 -11.26 -2.98 -38.19
N ALA A 258 -10.69 -2.60 -37.04
CA ALA A 258 -10.92 -1.28 -36.44
C ALA A 258 -10.24 -0.14 -37.23
N ARG A 259 -9.15 -0.46 -37.94
CA ARG A 259 -8.37 0.51 -38.74
C ARG A 259 -9.03 0.82 -40.08
N GLU A 260 -9.60 -0.18 -40.77
CA GLU A 260 -10.38 0.08 -42.00
C GLU A 260 -11.64 0.89 -41.70
N VAL A 261 -12.30 0.58 -40.59
CA VAL A 261 -13.53 1.25 -40.21
C VAL A 261 -13.29 2.68 -39.71
N CYS A 262 -12.21 2.98 -38.97
CA CYS A 262 -11.86 4.37 -38.65
C CYS A 262 -11.54 5.21 -39.90
N ILE A 263 -10.94 4.61 -40.94
CA ILE A 263 -10.62 5.31 -42.19
C ILE A 263 -11.88 5.57 -43.04
N THR A 264 -12.86 4.66 -43.03
CA THR A 264 -14.14 4.88 -43.71
C THR A 264 -15.07 5.82 -42.94
N THR A 265 -15.07 5.76 -41.61
CA THR A 265 -15.93 6.63 -40.77
C THR A 265 -15.39 8.05 -40.62
N ALA A 266 -14.06 8.26 -40.69
CA ALA A 266 -13.49 9.61 -40.81
C ALA A 266 -13.81 10.29 -42.17
N LYS A 267 -14.40 9.55 -43.11
CA LYS A 267 -14.87 10.06 -44.40
C LYS A 267 -16.36 10.42 -44.41
N ASP A 268 -17.15 9.91 -43.47
CA ASP A 268 -18.58 10.18 -43.32
C ASP A 268 -18.85 10.82 -41.95
N ASP A 269 -18.91 12.15 -41.94
CA ASP A 269 -18.94 13.06 -40.79
C ASP A 269 -20.32 13.06 -40.06
N SER A 270 -20.85 11.87 -39.72
CA SER A 270 -22.18 11.73 -39.09
C SER A 270 -22.14 11.20 -37.65
N PRO A 271 -22.76 11.90 -36.67
CA PRO A 271 -22.74 11.57 -35.24
C PRO A 271 -23.56 10.33 -34.84
N SER A 272 -24.22 9.66 -35.78
CA SER A 272 -24.98 8.42 -35.53
C SER A 272 -24.11 7.16 -35.48
N ALA A 273 -22.88 7.21 -35.98
CA ALA A 273 -21.99 6.04 -36.04
C ALA A 273 -21.39 5.70 -34.66
N SER A 274 -21.06 6.70 -33.84
CA SER A 274 -20.46 6.52 -32.50
C SER A 274 -21.31 5.70 -31.53
N LYS A 275 -22.65 5.79 -31.63
CA LYS A 275 -23.58 4.97 -30.85
C LYS A 275 -23.60 3.50 -31.29
N ILE A 276 -23.48 3.24 -32.59
CA ILE A 276 -23.44 1.88 -33.13
C ILE A 276 -22.12 1.18 -32.72
N TYR A 277 -21.01 1.92 -32.61
CA TYR A 277 -19.76 1.38 -32.04
C TYR A 277 -19.89 1.00 -30.57
N ALA A 278 -20.50 1.85 -29.74
CA ALA A 278 -20.68 1.55 -28.32
C ALA A 278 -21.55 0.30 -28.11
N ASP A 279 -22.64 0.16 -28.87
CA ASP A 279 -23.55 -0.98 -28.73
C ASP A 279 -22.96 -2.28 -29.30
N ALA A 280 -22.17 -2.22 -30.39
CA ALA A 280 -21.50 -3.39 -30.97
C ALA A 280 -20.32 -3.88 -30.12
N GLU A 281 -19.57 -2.96 -29.48
CA GLU A 281 -18.44 -3.31 -28.62
C GLU A 281 -18.93 -3.91 -27.29
N ILE A 282 -20.06 -3.43 -26.75
CA ILE A 282 -20.74 -4.03 -25.58
C ILE A 282 -21.25 -5.44 -25.90
N ALA A 283 -21.85 -5.66 -27.08
CA ALA A 283 -22.32 -6.98 -27.50
C ALA A 283 -21.17 -7.99 -27.70
N ASN A 284 -20.02 -7.54 -28.21
CA ASN A 284 -18.85 -8.38 -28.40
C ASN A 284 -18.13 -8.69 -27.07
N TYR A 285 -18.18 -7.77 -26.10
CA TYR A 285 -17.69 -8.02 -24.74
C TYR A 285 -18.56 -9.04 -24.00
N GLN A 286 -19.88 -8.99 -24.15
CA GLN A 286 -20.79 -9.96 -23.51
C GLN A 286 -20.62 -11.39 -24.06
N ASN A 287 -20.32 -11.55 -25.35
CA ASN A 287 -20.09 -12.87 -25.96
C ASN A 287 -18.73 -13.51 -25.63
N LYS A 288 -17.77 -12.75 -25.07
CA LYS A 288 -16.43 -13.26 -24.72
C LYS A 288 -16.24 -13.59 -23.23
N VAL A 289 -17.24 -13.31 -22.39
CA VAL A 289 -17.22 -13.62 -20.94
C VAL A 289 -17.79 -15.02 -20.65
N GLU A 290 -18.42 -15.67 -21.62
CA GLU A 290 -18.70 -17.12 -21.57
C GLU A 290 -17.53 -17.89 -22.20
N TYR A 291 -16.43 -18.13 -21.47
CA TYR A 291 -15.55 -19.31 -21.57
C TYR A 291 -14.53 -19.33 -20.43
#